data_AF-A0A3M2AMI3-F1
#
_entry.id   AF-A0A3M2AMI3-F1
#
_cell.length_a   1.000
_cell.length_b   1.000
_cell.length_c   1.000
_cell.angle_alpha   90.00
_cell.angle_beta   90.00
_cell.angle_gamma   90.00
#
_symmetry.space_group_name_H-M   'P 1'
#
loop_
_entity.id
_entity.type
_entity.pdbx_description
1 polymer ?
#
loop_
_entity_poly.entity_id
_entity_poly.type
_entity_poly.pdbx_seq_one_letter_code
_entity_poly.pdbx_strand_id
1 'polypeptide(L)' 'MIKELLNYSLAFYMWLVLGRAALSFFTTDMNNFFYATLYRATEPAYRLARAVLPCCHTLAIVLSLLLLRFLVI' A
#
# COMPACT_ATOMS: atom_id res chain seq x y z
N MET A 1 5.80 -22.71 6.06
CA MET A 1 4.38 -22.25 6.11
C MET A 1 4.26 -20.77 6.53
N ILE A 2 4.78 -20.37 7.70
CA ILE A 2 4.67 -18.96 8.18
C ILE A 2 5.37 -17.96 7.25
N LYS A 3 6.58 -18.27 6.76
CA LYS A 3 7.34 -17.42 5.83
C LYS A 3 6.58 -17.14 4.53
N GLU A 4 6.03 -18.19 3.91
CA GLU A 4 5.21 -18.08 2.70
C GLU A 4 3.99 -17.19 2.93
N LEU A 5 3.24 -17.43 4.02
CA LEU A 5 2.07 -16.62 4.36
C LEU A 5 2.43 -15.14 4.54
N LEU A 6 3.56 -14.85 5.19
CA LEU A 6 4.06 -13.49 5.36
C LEU A 6 4.44 -12.87 4.01
N ASN A 7 5.16 -13.60 3.17
CA ASN A 7 5.58 -13.13 1.84
C ASN A 7 4.36 -12.82 0.95
N TYR A 8 3.37 -13.72 0.91
CA TYR A 8 2.13 -13.50 0.15
C TYR A 8 1.29 -12.36 0.69
N SER A 9 1.17 -12.20 2.01
CA SER A 9 0.41 -11.10 2.60
C SER A 9 1.07 -9.74 2.36
N LEU A 10 2.40 -9.66 2.43
CA LEU A 10 3.16 -8.46 2.05
C LEU A 10 2.98 -8.12 0.57
N ALA A 11 3.08 -9.12 -0.32
CA ALA A 11 2.86 -8.93 -1.74
C ALA A 11 1.43 -8.46 -2.04
N PHE A 12 0.43 -9.10 -1.41
CA PHE A 12 -0.98 -8.71 -1.53
C PHE A 12 -1.20 -7.26 -1.07
N TYR A 13 -0.67 -6.87 0.08
CA TYR A 13 -0.82 -5.52 0.59
C TYR A 13 -0.13 -4.47 -0.29
N MET A 14 1.05 -4.79 -0.84
CA MET A 14 1.71 -3.95 -1.84
C MET A 14 0.82 -3.72 -3.07
N TRP A 15 0.19 -4.77 -3.59
CA TRP A 15 -0.73 -4.63 -4.72
C TRP A 15 -1.95 -3.79 -4.40
N LEU A 16 -2.44 -3.76 -3.16
CA LEU A 16 -3.52 -2.83 -2.75
C LEU A 16 -3.06 -1.37 -2.80
N VAL A 17 -1.84 -1.08 -2.31
CA VAL A 17 -1.25 0.27 -2.36
C VAL A 17 -1.05 0.72 -3.80
N LEU A 18 -0.50 -0.17 -4.65
CA LEU A 18 -0.35 0.10 -6.08
C LEU A 18 -1.71 0.26 -6.77
N GLY A 19 -2.71 -0.54 -6.42
CA GLY A 19 -4.07 -0.44 -6.96
C GLY A 19 -4.72 0.91 -6.63
N ARG A 20 -4.57 1.41 -5.39
CA ARG A 20 -5.00 2.77 -5.01
C ARG A 20 -4.28 3.82 -5.83
N ALA A 21 -2.95 3.73 -5.95
CA ALA A 21 -2.16 4.69 -6.70
C ALA A 21 -2.55 4.69 -8.19
N ALA A 22 -2.70 3.52 -8.79
CA ALA A 22 -3.15 3.35 -10.16
C ALA A 22 -4.53 3.98 -10.38
N LEU A 23 -5.50 3.69 -9.50
CA LEU A 23 -6.84 4.30 -9.59
C LEU A 23 -6.83 5.80 -9.39
N SER A 24 -5.93 6.33 -8.55
CA SER A 24 -5.81 7.78 -8.33
C SER A 24 -5.44 8.57 -9.59
N PHE A 25 -4.83 7.93 -10.59
CA PHE A 25 -4.59 8.56 -11.91
C PHE A 25 -5.87 8.75 -12.71
N PHE A 26 -6.91 7.94 -12.45
CA PHE A 26 -8.19 8.01 -13.15
C PHE A 26 -9.24 8.78 -12.35
N THR A 27 -9.34 8.51 -11.04
CA THR A 27 -10.31 9.15 -10.15
C THR A 27 -9.84 9.16 -8.70
N THR A 28 -10.18 10.21 -7.98
CA THR A 28 -9.98 10.34 -6.53
C THR A 28 -11.31 10.53 -5.78
N ASP A 29 -12.43 10.18 -6.40
CA ASP A 29 -13.76 10.34 -5.83
C ASP A 29 -14.08 9.27 -4.77
N MET A 30 -14.42 9.71 -3.56
CA MET A 30 -14.84 8.84 -2.44
C MET A 30 -16.21 8.18 -2.65
N ASN A 31 -17.01 8.63 -3.60
CA ASN A 31 -18.26 7.97 -3.97
C ASN A 31 -18.01 6.74 -4.86
N ASN A 32 -16.84 6.63 -5.48
CA ASN A 32 -16.46 5.42 -6.21
C ASN A 32 -16.13 4.30 -5.22
N PHE A 33 -16.93 3.23 -5.26
CA PHE A 33 -16.77 2.07 -4.37
C PHE A 33 -15.35 1.49 -4.36
N PHE A 34 -14.72 1.34 -5.53
CA PHE A 34 -13.37 0.77 -5.63
C PHE A 34 -12.31 1.67 -5.01
N TYR A 35 -12.35 2.97 -5.34
CA TYR A 35 -11.39 3.92 -4.79
C TYR A 35 -11.56 4.07 -3.27
N ALA A 36 -12.80 4.21 -2.80
CA ALA A 36 -13.10 4.33 -1.37
C ALA A 36 -12.64 3.10 -0.56
N THR A 37 -12.84 1.89 -1.11
CA THR A 37 -12.43 0.65 -0.46
C THR A 37 -10.91 0.56 -0.35
N LEU A 38 -10.19 0.79 -1.46
CA LEU A 38 -8.73 0.76 -1.47
C LEU A 38 -8.12 1.87 -0.63
N TYR A 39 -8.71 3.07 -0.66
CA TYR A 39 -8.34 4.18 0.21
C TYR A 39 -8.43 3.75 1.67
N ARG A 40 -9.60 3.31 2.14
CA ARG A 40 -9.80 2.93 3.56
C ARG A 40 -8.90 1.78 4.01
N ALA A 41 -8.68 0.78 3.16
CA ALA A 41 -7.81 -0.36 3.47
C ALA A 41 -6.33 0.03 3.60
N THR A 42 -5.86 0.99 2.80
CA THR A 42 -4.45 1.41 2.77
C THR A 42 -4.15 2.65 3.63
N GLU A 43 -5.17 3.42 4.00
CA GLU A 43 -5.02 4.69 4.72
C GLU A 43 -4.23 4.60 6.02
N PRO A 44 -4.35 3.55 6.86
CA PRO A 44 -3.52 3.40 8.06
C PRO A 44 -2.02 3.40 7.73
N ALA A 45 -1.59 2.68 6.70
CA ALA A 45 -0.19 2.66 6.26
C ALA A 45 0.23 4.01 5.69
N TYR A 46 -0.63 4.67 4.92
CA TYR A 46 -0.39 6.01 4.41
C TYR A 46 -0.28 7.08 5.50
N ARG A 47 -1.01 6.92 6.61
CA ARG A 47 -0.93 7.81 7.76
C ARG A 47 0.43 7.68 8.45
N LEU A 48 0.89 6.46 8.67
CA LEU A 48 2.21 6.18 9.23
C LEU A 48 3.32 6.69 8.32
N ALA A 49 3.22 6.43 7.01
CA ALA A 49 4.22 6.89 6.05
C ALA A 49 4.29 8.42 5.96
N ARG A 50 3.16 9.13 6.00
CA ARG A 50 3.12 10.60 6.00
C ARG A 50 3.77 11.22 7.24
N ALA A 51 3.72 10.53 8.38
CA ALA A 51 4.38 10.99 9.59
C ALA A 51 5.92 10.93 9.49
N VAL A 52 6.46 10.01 8.68
CA VAL A 52 7.91 9.85 8.49
C VAL A 52 8.41 10.63 7.28
N LEU A 53 7.69 10.58 6.15
CA LEU A 53 8.08 11.14 4.86
C LEU A 53 6.88 11.85 4.18
N PRO A 54 6.73 13.17 4.35
CA PRO A 54 5.55 13.91 3.86
C PRO A 54 5.49 14.03 2.33
N CYS A 55 6.63 14.12 1.65
CA CYS A 55 6.72 14.41 0.21
C CYS A 55 6.48 13.19 -0.70
N CYS A 56 6.81 11.97 -0.25
CA CYS A 56 6.84 10.77 -1.11
C CYS A 56 6.20 9.54 -0.45
N HIS A 57 5.04 9.70 0.17
CA HIS A 57 4.43 8.68 1.03
C HIS A 57 4.07 7.36 0.29
N THR A 58 3.53 7.40 -0.94
CA THR A 58 3.25 6.17 -1.71
C THR A 58 4.52 5.40 -2.02
N LEU A 59 5.55 6.09 -2.51
CA LEU A 59 6.85 5.48 -2.84
C LEU A 59 7.49 4.89 -1.57
N ALA A 60 7.44 5.61 -0.45
CA ALA A 60 7.96 5.16 0.83
C ALA A 60 7.29 3.85 1.31
N ILE A 61 5.97 3.71 1.14
CA ILE A 61 5.24 2.48 1.50
C ILE A 61 5.63 1.33 0.57
N VAL A 62 5.68 1.57 -0.74
CA VAL A 62 6.04 0.52 -1.70
C VAL A 62 7.48 0.03 -1.44
N LEU A 63 8.42 0.95 -1.24
CA LEU A 63 9.81 0.62 -0.92
C LEU A 63 9.94 -0.12 0.42
N SER A 64 9.22 0.29 1.46
CA SER A 64 9.26 -0.41 2.75
C SER A 64 8.70 -1.82 2.65
N LEU A 65 7.63 -2.02 1.88
CA LEU A 65 7.08 -3.36 1.60
C LEU A 65 8.05 -4.22 0.78
N LEU A 66 8.75 -3.66 -0.20
CA LEU A 66 9.79 -4.40 -0.95
C LEU A 66 10.94 -4.82 -0.04
N LEU A 67 11.43 -3.91 0.80
CA LEU A 67 12.53 -4.19 1.73
C LEU A 67 12.14 -5.29 2.72
N LEU A 68 10.96 -5.19 3.34
CA LEU A 68 10.44 -6.22 4.23
C LEU A 68 10.31 -7.56 3.52
N ARG A 69 9.82 -7.56 2.28
CA ARG A 69 9.66 -8.78 1.49
C ARG A 69 11.00 -9.42 1.16
N PHE A 70 12.02 -8.63 0.79
CA PHE A 70 13.38 -9.12 0.53
C PHE A 70 14.04 -9.70 1.78
N LEU A 71 13.80 -9.11 2.96
CA LEU A 71 14.31 -9.62 4.24
C LEU A 71 13.65 -10.93 4.70
N VAL A 72 12.44 -11.22 4.21
CA VAL A 72 11.67 -12.43 4.58
C VAL A 72 11.99 -13.64 3.68
N ILE A 73 12.52 -13.38 2.47
CA ILE A 73 13.01 -14.40 1.52
C ILE A 73 14.30 -15.04 2.08
#